data_AF-A0A355FTU5-F1
#
_entry.id   AF-A0A355FTU5-F1
#
_cell.length_a   1.000
_cell.length_b   1.000
_cell.length_c   1.000
_cell.angle_alpha   90.00
_cell.angle_beta   90.00
_cell.angle_gamma   90.00
#
_symmetry.space_group_name_H-M   'P 1'
#
loop_
_entity.id
_entity.type
_entity.pdbx_description
1 polymer ?
#
loop_
_entity_poly.entity_id
_entity_poly.type
_entity_poly.pdbx_seq_one_letter_code
_entity_poly.pdbx_strand_id
1 'polypeptide(L)'
;MRSFHLLMAALFIGFGLTASAQCDVYISEYSEGSSSNKYIELYNPTSQPIDLSQYAIASVSNEPTTVGVHEYWNTFTEGATIAPGDVYVWANGSSDPTIIAETDQTGSAFFNGDDGYALVFGTEDSYVFVDIIGNFEGDPGSGWEVAGVPNATKDHTLVRKSNVTQGIGYDWAASAGTNADDSEWIVYDQNTWGYLGAHDFTGTCGAAVPGCTNANATNYDPAATEDDGSCLFDNACNVDGVVVATGSYYYSPQDLSIEIGTTVVWENMGGSHNANGVTNTITDEPFGNPEDFYFSPVGGSQTGTCIGSHTFTIPGVYSYDCSVGTHAALGMVGTVTVGTGGCTNAAAPNYNEAADFDDGSCLEVMTTAIAAIQEGQLTDTYTGTTVVTNGVVTGVFGSLVSLQDGQGPYTGIWMYGPNVPVVVGDAVEV
;
A
#
# COMPACT_ATOMS: atom_id res chain seq x y z
N MET A 1 70.00 5.23 -36.36
CA MET A 1 70.10 3.76 -36.26
C MET A 1 69.16 3.30 -35.15
N ARG A 2 68.22 2.42 -35.53
CA ARG A 2 67.47 1.45 -34.71
C ARG A 2 66.51 1.95 -33.62
N SER A 3 65.24 1.92 -34.02
CA SER A 3 64.05 1.50 -33.25
C SER A 3 64.34 0.52 -32.11
N PHE A 4 63.65 0.73 -30.97
CA PHE A 4 63.20 -0.35 -30.10
C PHE A 4 61.80 0.00 -29.56
N HIS A 5 60.78 -0.61 -30.14
CA HIS A 5 59.44 -0.69 -29.57
C HIS A 5 59.46 -1.71 -28.43
N LEU A 6 59.28 -1.27 -27.19
CA LEU A 6 58.91 -2.15 -26.09
C LEU A 6 57.38 -2.30 -26.11
N LEU A 7 56.89 -3.42 -26.64
CA LEU A 7 55.54 -3.88 -26.39
C LEU A 7 55.47 -4.32 -24.93
N MET A 8 54.70 -3.60 -24.11
CA MET A 8 54.34 -4.03 -22.77
C MET A 8 53.09 -4.91 -22.91
N ALA A 9 53.29 -6.23 -22.89
CA ALA A 9 52.18 -7.18 -22.82
C ALA A 9 51.59 -7.14 -21.40
N ALA A 10 50.45 -6.47 -21.26
CA ALA A 10 49.63 -6.57 -20.06
C ALA A 10 49.00 -7.98 -20.04
N LEU A 11 49.51 -8.84 -19.16
CA LEU A 11 48.89 -10.11 -18.84
C LEU A 11 47.65 -9.81 -17.98
N PHE A 12 46.49 -9.66 -18.61
CA PHE A 12 45.21 -9.67 -17.91
C PHE A 12 44.98 -11.08 -17.39
N ILE A 13 45.25 -11.30 -16.10
CA ILE A 13 44.66 -12.40 -15.36
C ILE A 13 43.19 -12.03 -15.21
N GLY A 14 42.37 -12.46 -16.16
CA GLY A 14 40.92 -12.42 -16.01
C GLY A 14 40.54 -13.36 -14.88
N PHE A 15 40.37 -12.83 -13.67
CA PHE A 15 39.48 -13.45 -12.72
C PHE A 15 38.10 -13.39 -13.35
N GLY A 16 37.64 -14.50 -13.89
CA GLY A 16 36.24 -14.67 -14.24
C GLY A 16 35.45 -14.63 -12.95
N LEU A 17 34.96 -13.46 -12.57
CA LEU A 17 33.81 -13.37 -11.68
C LEU A 17 32.65 -13.94 -12.50
N THR A 18 32.30 -15.19 -12.24
CA THR A 18 30.99 -15.70 -12.59
C THR A 18 29.99 -14.88 -11.78
N ALA A 19 29.29 -13.95 -12.42
CA ALA A 19 28.09 -13.37 -11.84
C ALA A 19 27.11 -14.53 -11.66
N SER A 20 26.91 -14.99 -10.42
CA SER A 20 25.80 -15.88 -10.11
C SER A 20 24.50 -15.08 -10.25
N ALA A 21 23.44 -15.74 -10.71
CA ALA A 21 22.12 -15.12 -10.79
C ALA A 21 21.69 -14.73 -9.37
N GLN A 22 21.31 -13.47 -9.17
CA GLN A 22 20.67 -13.06 -7.93
C GLN A 22 19.34 -13.81 -7.82
N CYS A 23 19.02 -14.27 -6.63
CA CYS A 23 17.73 -14.89 -6.36
C CYS A 23 16.77 -13.88 -5.76
N ASP A 24 15.48 -14.12 -5.95
CA ASP A 24 14.38 -13.33 -5.38
C ASP A 24 13.21 -14.25 -5.00
N VAL A 25 12.26 -13.75 -4.22
CA VAL A 25 11.03 -14.48 -3.87
C VAL A 25 10.24 -14.84 -5.13
N TYR A 26 9.60 -16.01 -5.12
CA TYR A 26 8.75 -16.47 -6.22
C TYR A 26 7.64 -17.39 -5.74
N ILE A 27 6.67 -17.67 -6.61
CA ILE A 27 5.58 -18.61 -6.31
C ILE A 27 6.13 -20.03 -6.46
N SER A 28 6.29 -20.75 -5.35
CA SER A 28 6.76 -22.14 -5.34
C SER A 28 5.65 -23.14 -5.60
N GLU A 29 4.41 -22.81 -5.23
CA GLU A 29 3.27 -23.69 -5.41
C GLU A 29 1.97 -22.92 -5.65
N TYR A 30 1.14 -23.44 -6.54
CA TYR A 30 -0.24 -22.97 -6.75
C TYR A 30 -1.15 -24.21 -6.76
N SER A 31 -2.24 -24.19 -5.98
CA SER A 31 -3.15 -25.33 -5.91
C SER A 31 -4.60 -24.93 -6.09
N GLU A 32 -5.20 -25.35 -7.22
CA GLU A 32 -6.65 -25.34 -7.45
C GLU A 32 -7.19 -26.72 -7.05
N GLY A 33 -7.43 -26.89 -5.74
CA GLY A 33 -7.92 -28.15 -5.16
C GLY A 33 -9.44 -28.27 -5.18
N SER A 34 -9.98 -29.37 -4.66
CA SER A 34 -11.43 -29.55 -4.63
C SER A 34 -12.13 -28.56 -3.68
N SER A 35 -13.31 -28.06 -4.04
CA SER A 35 -14.06 -27.11 -3.22
C SER A 35 -13.22 -25.86 -2.90
N SER A 36 -13.02 -25.56 -1.62
CA SER A 36 -12.32 -24.39 -1.10
C SER A 36 -10.82 -24.62 -0.90
N ASN A 37 -10.28 -25.80 -1.26
CA ASN A 37 -8.86 -26.12 -1.07
C ASN A 37 -8.00 -25.33 -2.07
N LYS A 38 -7.70 -24.07 -1.74
CA LYS A 38 -7.02 -23.11 -2.62
C LYS A 38 -5.90 -22.43 -1.87
N TYR A 39 -4.69 -22.42 -2.43
CA TYR A 39 -3.56 -21.69 -1.87
C TYR A 39 -2.51 -21.33 -2.92
N ILE A 40 -1.72 -20.32 -2.57
CA ILE A 40 -0.48 -19.92 -3.23
C ILE A 40 0.61 -19.98 -2.17
N GLU A 41 1.72 -20.64 -2.48
CA GLU A 41 2.92 -20.71 -1.66
C GLU A 41 4.02 -19.87 -2.31
N LEU A 42 4.67 -19.05 -1.50
CA LEU A 42 5.85 -18.27 -1.88
C LEU A 42 7.10 -18.92 -1.27
N TYR A 43 8.22 -18.91 -2.00
CA TYR A 43 9.50 -19.40 -1.49
C TYR A 43 10.56 -18.31 -1.49
N ASN A 44 11.35 -18.26 -0.40
CA ASN A 44 12.52 -17.41 -0.29
C ASN A 44 13.82 -18.22 -0.54
N PRO A 45 14.38 -18.22 -1.76
CA PRO A 45 15.66 -18.87 -2.07
C PRO A 45 16.89 -18.12 -1.53
N THR A 46 16.71 -16.91 -0.98
CA THR A 46 17.83 -16.05 -0.57
C THR A 46 18.42 -16.48 0.76
N SER A 47 19.56 -15.88 1.13
CA SER A 47 20.21 -16.12 2.42
C SER A 47 19.71 -15.22 3.55
N GLN A 48 18.75 -14.32 3.28
CA GLN A 48 18.22 -13.35 4.25
C GLN A 48 16.70 -13.44 4.33
N PRO A 49 16.08 -13.04 5.47
CA PRO A 49 14.64 -12.95 5.53
C PRO A 49 14.13 -11.90 4.54
N ILE A 50 13.03 -12.20 3.86
CA ILE A 50 12.32 -11.27 2.99
C ILE A 50 11.15 -10.67 3.76
N ASP A 51 11.11 -9.34 3.85
CA ASP A 51 9.98 -8.59 4.41
C ASP A 51 8.90 -8.41 3.34
N LEU A 52 7.67 -8.82 3.66
CA LEU A 52 6.52 -8.79 2.75
C LEU A 52 5.69 -7.50 2.84
N SER A 53 6.10 -6.51 3.63
CA SER A 53 5.36 -5.25 3.83
C SER A 53 5.14 -4.43 2.55
N GLN A 54 6.03 -4.57 1.56
CA GLN A 54 5.91 -3.94 0.24
C GLN A 54 5.46 -4.92 -0.86
N TYR A 55 5.05 -6.12 -0.50
CA TYR A 55 4.54 -7.11 -1.44
C TYR A 55 3.02 -7.24 -1.33
N ALA A 56 2.41 -7.70 -2.42
CA ALA A 56 1.00 -8.08 -2.44
C ALA A 56 0.74 -9.22 -3.43
N ILE A 57 -0.42 -9.88 -3.28
CA ILE A 57 -1.00 -10.75 -4.28
C ILE A 57 -2.06 -9.95 -5.03
N ALA A 58 -1.73 -9.53 -6.24
CA ALA A 58 -2.64 -8.87 -7.16
C ALA A 58 -3.34 -9.92 -8.05
N SER A 59 -4.61 -9.73 -8.35
CA SER A 59 -5.35 -10.68 -9.20
C SER A 59 -6.40 -10.04 -10.09
N VAL A 60 -6.77 -10.79 -11.14
CA VAL A 60 -7.90 -10.53 -12.03
C VAL A 60 -8.78 -11.77 -12.05
N SER A 61 -10.11 -11.60 -12.09
CA SER A 61 -11.00 -12.74 -12.21
C SER A 61 -11.50 -12.93 -13.63
N ASN A 62 -11.28 -14.12 -14.19
CA ASN A 62 -11.66 -14.47 -15.56
C ASN A 62 -11.14 -13.41 -16.58
N GLU A 63 -12.04 -12.78 -17.33
CA GLU A 63 -11.69 -11.74 -18.30
C GLU A 63 -11.49 -10.39 -17.60
N PRO A 64 -10.27 -9.80 -17.67
CA PRO A 64 -9.96 -8.58 -16.94
C PRO A 64 -10.78 -7.41 -17.47
N THR A 65 -11.34 -6.63 -16.54
CA THR A 65 -12.08 -5.40 -16.87
C THR A 65 -11.22 -4.41 -17.65
N THR A 66 -9.94 -4.31 -17.29
CA THR A 66 -8.93 -3.55 -18.03
C THR A 66 -7.66 -4.39 -18.18
N VAL A 67 -7.24 -4.64 -19.41
CA VAL A 67 -6.04 -5.41 -19.73
C VAL A 67 -4.80 -4.82 -19.04
N GLY A 68 -4.03 -5.69 -18.39
CA GLY A 68 -2.80 -5.37 -17.67
C GLY A 68 -3.00 -4.74 -16.29
N VAL A 69 -4.25 -4.54 -15.86
CA VAL A 69 -4.58 -3.90 -14.58
C VAL A 69 -5.23 -4.92 -13.66
N HIS A 70 -4.78 -4.95 -12.39
CA HIS A 70 -5.37 -5.82 -11.38
C HIS A 70 -6.78 -5.36 -11.00
N GLU A 71 -7.61 -6.28 -10.51
CA GLU A 71 -8.97 -5.99 -10.00
C GLU A 71 -9.05 -6.12 -8.48
N TYR A 72 -8.16 -6.94 -7.92
CA TYR A 72 -8.08 -7.17 -6.48
C TYR A 72 -6.63 -7.06 -6.01
N TRP A 73 -6.45 -6.42 -4.86
CA TRP A 73 -5.18 -6.24 -4.19
C TRP A 73 -5.23 -6.89 -2.80
N ASN A 74 -4.35 -7.86 -2.54
CA ASN A 74 -4.30 -8.59 -1.27
C ASN A 74 -2.96 -8.35 -0.58
N THR A 75 -2.95 -7.62 0.53
CA THR A 75 -1.75 -7.36 1.33
C THR A 75 -1.42 -8.53 2.27
N PHE A 76 -0.15 -8.63 2.62
CA PHE A 76 0.30 -9.53 3.69
C PHE A 76 0.11 -8.90 5.06
N THR A 77 0.02 -9.75 6.09
CA THR A 77 -0.11 -9.34 7.48
C THR A 77 1.06 -8.45 7.88
N GLU A 78 0.80 -7.40 8.67
CA GLU A 78 1.82 -6.48 9.13
C GLU A 78 2.99 -7.23 9.81
N GLY A 79 4.22 -6.97 9.34
CA GLY A 79 5.42 -7.64 9.82
C GLY A 79 5.62 -9.07 9.32
N ALA A 80 4.88 -9.52 8.31
CA ALA A 80 5.10 -10.80 7.66
C ALA A 80 6.48 -10.87 7.01
N THR A 81 7.21 -11.95 7.29
CA THR A 81 8.53 -12.21 6.73
C THR A 81 8.67 -13.66 6.32
N ILE A 82 9.40 -13.95 5.24
CA ILE A 82 9.79 -15.31 4.85
C ILE A 82 11.24 -15.53 5.24
N ALA A 83 11.54 -16.50 6.11
CA ALA A 83 12.91 -16.81 6.50
C ALA A 83 13.73 -17.39 5.32
N PRO A 84 15.07 -17.35 5.37
CA PRO A 84 15.92 -17.95 4.34
C PRO A 84 15.61 -19.44 4.12
N GLY A 85 15.30 -19.82 2.88
CA GLY A 85 14.96 -21.20 2.52
C GLY A 85 13.61 -21.68 3.06
N ASP A 86 12.76 -20.75 3.51
CA ASP A 86 11.43 -21.03 4.04
C ASP A 86 10.34 -20.62 3.04
N VAL A 87 9.09 -20.97 3.36
CA VAL A 87 7.92 -20.63 2.55
C VAL A 87 6.94 -19.71 3.28
N TYR A 88 6.02 -19.11 2.53
CA TYR A 88 4.86 -18.41 3.06
C TYR A 88 3.60 -18.83 2.30
N VAL A 89 2.62 -19.36 3.01
CA VAL A 89 1.39 -19.92 2.42
C VAL A 89 0.21 -18.97 2.64
N TRP A 90 -0.36 -18.52 1.52
CA TRP A 90 -1.61 -17.75 1.48
C TRP A 90 -2.75 -18.62 0.96
N ALA A 91 -3.75 -18.89 1.82
CA ALA A 91 -4.78 -19.87 1.52
C ALA A 91 -6.22 -19.36 1.73
N ASN A 92 -7.18 -20.06 1.15
CA ASN A 92 -8.58 -19.86 1.46
C ASN A 92 -8.85 -20.36 2.89
N GLY A 93 -9.47 -19.52 3.73
CA GLY A 93 -9.72 -19.85 5.13
C GLY A 93 -10.69 -21.02 5.38
N SER A 94 -11.37 -21.51 4.34
CA SER A 94 -12.22 -22.71 4.39
C SER A 94 -11.56 -23.95 3.77
N SER A 95 -10.26 -23.93 3.53
CA SER A 95 -9.51 -25.10 3.05
C SER A 95 -9.53 -26.25 4.06
N ASP A 96 -9.18 -27.45 3.59
CA ASP A 96 -8.96 -28.64 4.43
C ASP A 96 -8.02 -28.30 5.62
N PRO A 97 -8.25 -28.84 6.82
CA PRO A 97 -7.39 -28.60 7.97
C PRO A 97 -5.90 -28.90 7.74
N THR A 98 -5.57 -29.80 6.80
CA THR A 98 -4.19 -30.08 6.39
C THR A 98 -3.53 -28.87 5.72
N ILE A 99 -4.29 -28.13 4.89
CA ILE A 99 -3.80 -26.90 4.26
C ILE A 99 -3.69 -25.78 5.30
N ILE A 100 -4.72 -25.64 6.14
CA ILE A 100 -4.77 -24.61 7.17
C ILE A 100 -3.62 -24.77 8.19
N ALA A 101 -3.16 -25.98 8.44
CA ALA A 101 -2.03 -26.24 9.34
C ALA A 101 -0.71 -25.63 8.87
N GLU A 102 -0.52 -25.50 7.55
CA GLU A 102 0.66 -24.91 6.93
C GLU A 102 0.42 -23.45 6.47
N THR A 103 -0.78 -22.90 6.72
CA THR A 103 -1.17 -21.57 6.24
C THR A 103 -0.68 -20.46 7.17
N ASP A 104 0.12 -19.53 6.66
CA ASP A 104 0.54 -18.33 7.39
C ASP A 104 -0.54 -17.26 7.42
N GLN A 105 -1.28 -17.10 6.31
CA GLN A 105 -2.37 -16.15 6.21
C GLN A 105 -3.53 -16.69 5.38
N THR A 106 -4.73 -16.55 5.92
CA THR A 106 -5.94 -16.75 5.13
C THR A 106 -6.30 -15.50 4.36
N GLY A 107 -6.73 -15.64 3.10
CA GLY A 107 -7.26 -14.54 2.32
C GLY A 107 -8.21 -14.97 1.21
N SER A 108 -8.40 -14.07 0.24
CA SER A 108 -9.34 -14.19 -0.88
C SER A 108 -8.84 -15.12 -2.00
N ALA A 109 -8.28 -16.29 -1.64
CA ALA A 109 -7.89 -17.33 -2.59
C ALA A 109 -9.15 -18.01 -3.15
N PHE A 110 -9.79 -17.37 -4.13
CA PHE A 110 -11.06 -17.81 -4.73
C PHE A 110 -10.92 -18.29 -6.18
N PHE A 111 -9.69 -18.40 -6.67
CA PHE A 111 -9.43 -18.79 -8.05
C PHE A 111 -10.02 -20.16 -8.40
N ASN A 112 -10.51 -20.28 -9.62
CA ASN A 112 -11.11 -21.50 -10.18
C ASN A 112 -10.44 -21.97 -11.48
N GLY A 113 -9.22 -21.48 -11.70
CA GLY A 113 -8.28 -21.95 -12.71
C GLY A 113 -8.16 -21.06 -13.94
N ASP A 114 -9.10 -20.16 -14.19
CA ASP A 114 -9.10 -19.17 -15.28
C ASP A 114 -8.89 -17.72 -14.79
N ASP A 115 -8.42 -17.56 -13.55
CA ASP A 115 -8.06 -16.27 -12.95
C ASP A 115 -6.55 -16.02 -12.92
N GLY A 116 -6.12 -14.78 -13.16
CA GLY A 116 -4.71 -14.40 -13.11
C GLY A 116 -4.31 -13.96 -11.70
N TYR A 117 -3.20 -14.48 -11.18
CA TYR A 117 -2.64 -14.13 -9.86
C TYR A 117 -1.16 -13.80 -9.98
N ALA A 118 -0.74 -12.67 -9.45
CA ALA A 118 0.64 -12.22 -9.47
C ALA A 118 1.14 -11.86 -8.08
N LEU A 119 2.40 -12.20 -7.81
CA LEU A 119 3.18 -11.58 -6.75
C LEU A 119 3.75 -10.26 -7.30
N VAL A 120 3.52 -9.17 -6.59
CA VAL A 120 3.95 -7.82 -6.99
C VAL A 120 4.70 -7.13 -5.86
N PHE A 121 5.59 -6.20 -6.21
CA PHE A 121 6.36 -5.38 -5.27
C PHE A 121 6.09 -3.88 -5.53
N GLY A 122 5.73 -3.16 -4.48
CA GLY A 122 5.38 -1.73 -4.52
C GLY A 122 4.05 -1.44 -3.83
N THR A 123 3.41 -0.34 -4.23
CA THR A 123 2.07 0.05 -3.77
C THR A 123 1.02 -0.29 -4.82
N GLU A 124 -0.26 -0.29 -4.44
CA GLU A 124 -1.38 -0.54 -5.37
C GLU A 124 -1.35 0.40 -6.60
N ASP A 125 -0.93 1.66 -6.39
CA ASP A 125 -0.80 2.67 -7.46
C ASP A 125 0.51 2.55 -8.27
N SER A 126 1.54 1.89 -7.73
CA SER A 126 2.86 1.81 -8.37
C SER A 126 3.62 0.56 -7.94
N TYR A 127 3.60 -0.45 -8.80
CA TYR A 127 4.22 -1.74 -8.53
C TYR A 127 4.92 -2.33 -9.76
N VAL A 128 5.75 -3.33 -9.50
CA VAL A 128 6.34 -4.20 -10.51
C VAL A 128 5.93 -5.65 -10.28
N PHE A 129 5.81 -6.42 -11.35
CA PHE A 129 5.53 -7.86 -11.28
C PHE A 129 6.79 -8.61 -10.86
N VAL A 130 6.66 -9.45 -9.84
CA VAL A 130 7.72 -10.33 -9.34
C VAL A 130 7.54 -11.73 -9.92
N ASP A 131 6.32 -12.28 -9.85
CA ASP A 131 5.99 -13.59 -10.43
C ASP A 131 4.49 -13.68 -10.76
N ILE A 132 4.08 -14.67 -11.56
CA ILE A 132 2.68 -14.78 -12.02
C ILE A 132 2.24 -16.22 -12.32
N ILE A 133 0.94 -16.48 -12.08
CA ILE A 133 0.15 -17.61 -12.58
C ILE A 133 -0.97 -17.06 -13.46
N GLY A 134 -1.08 -17.55 -14.70
CA GLY A 134 -2.00 -16.98 -15.69
C GLY A 134 -1.51 -15.63 -16.21
N ASN A 135 -2.41 -14.74 -16.66
CA ASN A 135 -2.02 -13.39 -17.08
C ASN A 135 -3.17 -12.39 -16.83
N PHE A 136 -2.90 -11.09 -16.98
CA PHE A 136 -3.95 -10.05 -16.90
C PHE A 136 -4.34 -9.55 -18.30
N GLU A 137 -4.16 -10.38 -19.33
CA GLU A 137 -4.42 -10.02 -20.73
C GLU A 137 -5.73 -10.62 -21.29
N GLY A 138 -6.27 -11.66 -20.65
CA GLY A 138 -7.50 -12.30 -21.07
C GLY A 138 -7.81 -13.60 -20.35
N ASP A 139 -9.01 -14.13 -20.60
CA ASP A 139 -9.53 -15.35 -20.02
C ASP A 139 -9.20 -16.59 -20.90
N PRO A 140 -8.54 -17.64 -20.37
CA PRO A 140 -8.32 -18.90 -21.10
C PRO A 140 -9.60 -19.75 -21.25
N GLY A 141 -10.68 -19.38 -20.56
CA GLY A 141 -12.02 -19.95 -20.56
C GLY A 141 -12.23 -21.15 -19.62
N SER A 142 -11.16 -21.77 -19.12
CA SER A 142 -11.26 -22.84 -18.11
C SER A 142 -9.97 -22.96 -17.29
N GLY A 143 -8.83 -22.91 -17.96
CA GLY A 143 -7.55 -22.72 -17.30
C GLY A 143 -6.41 -22.67 -18.30
N TRP A 144 -5.26 -22.16 -17.87
CA TRP A 144 -4.07 -22.10 -18.70
C TRP A 144 -3.44 -23.48 -18.87
N GLU A 145 -2.93 -23.73 -20.07
CA GLU A 145 -2.06 -24.87 -20.34
C GLU A 145 -0.69 -24.64 -19.66
N VAL A 146 -0.18 -25.67 -18.99
CA VAL A 146 1.13 -25.64 -18.31
C VAL A 146 1.86 -26.93 -18.62
N ALA A 147 3.13 -26.83 -19.03
CA ALA A 147 3.96 -28.00 -19.37
C ALA A 147 3.31 -28.97 -20.39
N GLY A 148 2.44 -28.45 -21.27
CA GLY A 148 1.70 -29.24 -22.27
C GLY A 148 0.46 -29.96 -21.73
N VAL A 149 0.06 -29.70 -20.48
CA VAL A 149 -1.18 -30.21 -19.88
C VAL A 149 -2.28 -29.16 -20.03
N PRO A 150 -3.36 -29.44 -20.79
CA PRO A 150 -4.44 -28.49 -21.01
C PRO A 150 -5.20 -28.15 -19.72
N ASN A 151 -5.50 -26.86 -19.51
CA ASN A 151 -6.18 -26.34 -18.31
C ASN A 151 -5.52 -26.75 -16.98
N ALA A 152 -4.19 -26.82 -16.94
CA ALA A 152 -3.42 -27.26 -15.78
C ALA A 152 -3.50 -26.32 -14.57
N THR A 153 -3.95 -25.08 -14.71
CA THR A 153 -4.26 -24.21 -13.56
C THR A 153 -5.60 -24.53 -12.90
N LYS A 154 -6.40 -25.42 -13.49
CA LYS A 154 -7.69 -25.90 -12.96
C LYS A 154 -7.58 -27.35 -12.53
N ASP A 155 -8.12 -27.67 -11.36
CA ASP A 155 -8.20 -29.00 -10.76
C ASP A 155 -6.81 -29.71 -10.66
N HIS A 156 -5.75 -28.96 -10.34
CA HIS A 156 -4.38 -29.46 -10.22
C HIS A 156 -3.58 -28.70 -9.15
N THR A 157 -2.44 -29.28 -8.78
CA THR A 157 -1.39 -28.62 -8.00
C THR A 157 -0.18 -28.39 -8.91
N LEU A 158 0.28 -27.15 -9.03
CA LEU A 158 1.46 -26.75 -9.77
C LEU A 158 2.59 -26.51 -8.78
N VAL A 159 3.69 -27.24 -8.91
CA VAL A 159 4.89 -27.05 -8.07
C VAL A 159 6.02 -26.55 -8.96
N ARG A 160 6.68 -25.48 -8.53
CA ARG A 160 7.82 -24.89 -9.23
C ARG A 160 9.00 -25.88 -9.24
N LYS A 161 9.78 -25.90 -10.31
CA LYS A 161 10.99 -26.74 -10.37
C LYS A 161 12.07 -26.20 -9.43
N SER A 162 12.80 -27.12 -8.79
CA SER A 162 13.78 -26.79 -7.75
C SER A 162 14.99 -25.97 -8.21
N ASN A 163 15.22 -25.85 -9.52
CA ASN A 163 16.31 -25.06 -10.08
C ASN A 163 15.89 -23.63 -10.47
N VAL A 164 14.62 -23.25 -10.31
CA VAL A 164 14.17 -21.88 -10.47
C VAL A 164 14.71 -21.05 -9.31
N THR A 165 15.23 -19.86 -9.61
CA THR A 165 15.98 -19.02 -8.65
C THR A 165 15.30 -17.70 -8.33
N GLN A 166 14.28 -17.31 -9.09
CA GLN A 166 13.51 -16.08 -8.91
C GLN A 166 12.21 -16.15 -9.73
N GLY A 167 11.31 -15.20 -9.50
CA GLY A 167 10.08 -15.08 -10.27
C GLY A 167 10.34 -14.62 -11.71
N ILE A 168 9.39 -14.90 -12.62
CA ILE A 168 9.55 -14.57 -14.04
C ILE A 168 9.12 -13.13 -14.38
N GLY A 169 8.62 -12.37 -13.39
CA GLY A 169 7.87 -11.15 -13.62
C GLY A 169 6.52 -11.45 -14.28
N TYR A 170 6.19 -10.72 -15.35
CA TYR A 170 4.88 -10.80 -16.04
C TYR A 170 4.85 -11.82 -17.20
N ASP A 171 5.95 -12.51 -17.51
CA ASP A 171 6.04 -13.42 -18.66
C ASP A 171 5.55 -14.85 -18.34
N TRP A 172 4.25 -14.98 -18.11
CA TRP A 172 3.62 -16.28 -17.84
C TRP A 172 3.86 -17.32 -18.92
N ALA A 173 3.87 -16.93 -20.19
CA ALA A 173 4.02 -17.88 -21.29
C ALA A 173 5.39 -18.57 -21.25
N ALA A 174 6.45 -17.82 -20.92
CA ALA A 174 7.78 -18.40 -20.71
C ALA A 174 7.80 -19.36 -19.51
N SER A 175 7.12 -18.99 -18.42
CA SER A 175 7.08 -19.79 -17.20
C SER A 175 6.25 -21.08 -17.32
N ALA A 176 5.04 -20.97 -17.86
CA ALA A 176 4.13 -22.09 -18.10
C ALA A 176 4.76 -23.12 -19.05
N GLY A 177 5.53 -22.65 -20.03
CA GLY A 177 6.14 -23.47 -21.06
C GLY A 177 5.11 -24.18 -21.95
N THR A 178 5.61 -24.96 -22.90
CA THR A 178 4.79 -25.74 -23.82
C THR A 178 4.85 -27.24 -23.56
N ASN A 179 5.82 -27.68 -22.74
CA ASN A 179 6.05 -29.07 -22.41
C ASN A 179 6.84 -29.19 -21.08
N ALA A 180 7.06 -30.41 -20.62
CA ALA A 180 7.76 -30.66 -19.36
C ALA A 180 9.24 -30.23 -19.36
N ASP A 181 9.89 -30.04 -20.51
CA ASP A 181 11.30 -29.66 -20.57
C ASP A 181 11.48 -28.14 -20.43
N ASP A 182 10.64 -27.35 -21.09
CA ASP A 182 10.74 -25.87 -21.12
C ASP A 182 9.93 -25.15 -20.03
N SER A 183 8.95 -25.82 -19.42
CA SER A 183 8.18 -25.26 -18.30
C SER A 183 9.00 -25.09 -17.03
N GLU A 184 8.68 -24.08 -16.22
CA GLU A 184 9.17 -23.92 -14.84
C GLU A 184 8.36 -24.73 -13.82
N TRP A 185 7.28 -25.39 -14.25
CA TRP A 185 6.31 -26.07 -13.39
C TRP A 185 6.30 -27.58 -13.61
N ILE A 186 5.92 -28.29 -12.55
CA ILE A 186 5.51 -29.69 -12.58
C ILE A 186 4.03 -29.73 -12.21
N VAL A 187 3.23 -30.31 -13.10
CA VAL A 187 1.77 -30.44 -12.93
C VAL A 187 1.46 -31.75 -12.21
N TYR A 188 0.83 -31.66 -11.04
CA TYR A 188 0.35 -32.80 -10.25
C TYR A 188 -1.18 -32.84 -10.19
N ASP A 189 -1.72 -34.02 -9.90
CA ASP A 189 -3.16 -34.24 -9.73
C ASP A 189 -3.75 -33.32 -8.65
N GLN A 190 -5.05 -33.02 -8.76
CA GLN A 190 -5.80 -32.26 -7.76
C GLN A 190 -5.54 -32.74 -6.32
N ASN A 191 -5.39 -31.79 -5.40
CA ASN A 191 -5.18 -32.05 -3.97
C ASN A 191 -3.85 -32.78 -3.66
N THR A 192 -2.79 -32.50 -4.41
CA THR A 192 -1.44 -33.03 -4.12
C THR A 192 -0.74 -32.14 -3.11
N TRP A 193 -0.97 -32.35 -1.81
CA TRP A 193 -0.40 -31.52 -0.72
C TRP A 193 0.93 -32.04 -0.18
N GLY A 194 1.64 -32.88 -0.94
CA GLY A 194 2.91 -33.46 -0.49
C GLY A 194 4.09 -32.47 -0.46
N TYR A 195 3.90 -31.30 -1.07
CA TYR A 195 4.89 -30.24 -1.23
C TYR A 195 4.52 -28.97 -0.46
N LEU A 196 3.25 -28.84 -0.04
CA LEU A 196 2.79 -27.74 0.80
C LEU A 196 3.62 -27.61 2.08
N GLY A 197 4.04 -26.37 2.37
CA GLY A 197 4.80 -26.01 3.56
C GLY A 197 6.31 -26.16 3.39
N ALA A 198 6.81 -26.56 2.20
CA ALA A 198 8.24 -26.64 1.93
C ALA A 198 8.57 -26.70 0.43
N HIS A 199 9.62 -25.99 0.02
CA HIS A 199 10.11 -26.05 -1.34
C HIS A 199 11.50 -26.72 -1.44
N ASP A 200 11.65 -27.73 -2.32
CA ASP A 200 12.96 -28.27 -2.66
C ASP A 200 13.69 -27.28 -3.58
N PHE A 201 14.86 -26.81 -3.16
CA PHE A 201 15.66 -25.86 -3.92
C PHE A 201 17.07 -26.41 -4.16
N THR A 202 17.40 -26.57 -5.45
CA THR A 202 18.70 -27.03 -5.94
C THR A 202 19.43 -25.96 -6.76
N GLY A 203 18.82 -24.78 -6.93
CA GLY A 203 19.41 -23.61 -7.54
C GLY A 203 20.61 -23.07 -6.76
N THR A 204 21.26 -22.05 -7.30
CA THR A 204 22.38 -21.39 -6.63
C THR A 204 22.28 -19.88 -6.80
N CYS A 205 22.18 -19.17 -5.68
CA CYS A 205 22.05 -17.72 -5.68
C CYS A 205 23.40 -17.02 -5.76
N GLY A 206 23.36 -15.78 -6.23
CA GLY A 206 24.34 -14.73 -5.97
C GLY A 206 24.82 -14.76 -4.53
N ALA A 207 26.10 -14.51 -4.29
CA ALA A 207 26.47 -14.02 -2.97
C ALA A 207 25.78 -12.67 -2.80
N ALA A 208 25.09 -12.46 -1.67
CA ALA A 208 24.48 -11.18 -1.38
C ALA A 208 25.53 -10.06 -1.50
N VAL A 209 25.13 -8.94 -2.08
CA VAL A 209 25.94 -7.73 -2.19
C VAL A 209 25.45 -6.78 -1.10
N PRO A 210 26.16 -6.66 0.03
CA PRO A 210 25.75 -5.77 1.11
C PRO A 210 26.00 -4.31 0.71
N GLY A 211 25.04 -3.44 0.99
CA GLY A 211 25.14 -2.00 0.79
C GLY A 211 23.78 -1.32 0.99
N CYS A 212 23.71 0.00 0.88
CA CYS A 212 22.44 0.68 1.05
C CYS A 212 21.49 0.41 -0.13
N THR A 213 20.30 -0.14 0.16
CA THR A 213 19.28 -0.45 -0.85
C THR A 213 18.25 0.67 -1.01
N ASN A 214 18.20 1.64 -0.09
CA ASN A 214 17.27 2.77 -0.18
C ASN A 214 17.74 3.79 -1.23
N ALA A 215 16.95 3.96 -2.29
CA ALA A 215 17.24 4.87 -3.41
C ALA A 215 17.29 6.36 -3.02
N ASN A 216 16.67 6.75 -1.90
CA ASN A 216 16.72 8.11 -1.36
C ASN A 216 18.02 8.39 -0.57
N ALA A 217 18.81 7.36 -0.25
CA ALA A 217 20.06 7.52 0.47
C ALA A 217 21.20 8.04 -0.42
N THR A 218 22.08 8.84 0.16
CA THR A 218 23.26 9.42 -0.52
C THR A 218 24.30 8.38 -0.94
N ASN A 219 24.30 7.21 -0.31
CA ASN A 219 25.17 6.08 -0.62
C ASN A 219 24.40 4.87 -1.17
N TYR A 220 23.21 5.09 -1.76
CA TYR A 220 22.49 4.05 -2.47
C TYR A 220 23.42 3.30 -3.44
N ASP A 221 23.46 1.98 -3.29
CA ASP A 221 24.19 1.09 -4.18
C ASP A 221 23.19 0.30 -5.03
N PRO A 222 23.05 0.59 -6.33
CA PRO A 222 22.14 -0.16 -7.20
C PRO A 222 22.57 -1.62 -7.43
N ALA A 223 23.78 -2.00 -7.03
CA ALA A 223 24.23 -3.38 -7.02
C ALA A 223 23.96 -4.08 -5.68
N ALA A 224 23.60 -3.34 -4.62
CA ALA A 224 23.28 -3.94 -3.34
C ALA A 224 21.98 -4.73 -3.44
N THR A 225 22.03 -5.96 -2.95
CA THR A 225 20.90 -6.89 -2.88
C THR A 225 20.54 -7.20 -1.43
N GLU A 226 21.21 -6.57 -0.48
CA GLU A 226 21.06 -6.73 0.96
C GLU A 226 21.37 -5.38 1.63
N ASP A 227 20.41 -4.82 2.37
CA ASP A 227 20.66 -3.62 3.17
C ASP A 227 21.57 -3.97 4.35
N ASP A 228 22.77 -3.40 4.36
CA ASP A 228 23.73 -3.58 5.46
C ASP A 228 23.56 -2.55 6.58
N GLY A 229 22.51 -1.72 6.51
CA GLY A 229 22.24 -0.63 7.44
C GLY A 229 23.20 0.53 7.27
N SER A 230 23.98 0.57 6.19
CA SER A 230 24.92 1.66 5.91
C SER A 230 24.26 2.90 5.32
N CYS A 231 22.94 2.89 5.05
CA CYS A 231 22.25 4.02 4.44
C CYS A 231 22.51 5.36 5.16
N LEU A 232 22.98 6.32 4.38
CA LEU A 232 23.29 7.68 4.79
C LEU A 232 22.32 8.66 4.13
N PHE A 233 21.66 9.48 4.93
CA PHE A 233 20.74 10.51 4.44
C PHE A 233 21.32 11.89 4.69
N ASP A 234 21.11 12.83 3.76
CA ASP A 234 21.64 14.19 3.82
C ASP A 234 20.82 15.08 4.78
N ASN A 235 20.74 14.65 6.05
CA ASN A 235 20.14 15.42 7.13
C ASN A 235 20.76 15.05 8.48
N ALA A 236 20.60 15.94 9.46
CA ALA A 236 21.25 15.79 10.76
C ALA A 236 20.79 14.57 11.59
N CYS A 237 19.64 13.98 11.25
CA CYS A 237 19.10 12.80 11.94
C CYS A 237 19.47 11.46 11.26
N ASN A 238 20.04 11.50 10.05
CA ASN A 238 20.35 10.32 9.22
C ASN A 238 19.15 9.38 9.04
N VAL A 239 17.99 9.93 8.68
CA VAL A 239 16.76 9.18 8.41
C VAL A 239 16.16 9.59 7.05
N ASP A 240 15.45 8.69 6.39
CA ASP A 240 14.71 9.02 5.16
C ASP A 240 13.52 9.92 5.49
N GLY A 241 13.52 11.16 4.99
CA GLY A 241 12.46 12.10 5.29
C GLY A 241 12.69 13.51 4.76
N VAL A 242 11.62 14.30 4.76
CA VAL A 242 11.59 15.69 4.31
C VAL A 242 12.12 16.60 5.43
N VAL A 243 13.09 17.46 5.09
CA VAL A 243 13.78 18.28 6.08
C VAL A 243 13.09 19.63 6.31
N VAL A 244 12.92 19.98 7.58
CA VAL A 244 12.57 21.32 8.07
C VAL A 244 13.77 21.88 8.84
N ALA A 245 14.46 22.82 8.21
CA ALA A 245 15.59 23.51 8.80
C ALA A 245 15.11 24.61 9.77
N THR A 246 15.79 24.72 10.91
CA THR A 246 15.46 25.68 11.96
C THR A 246 16.67 26.54 12.30
N GLY A 247 16.42 27.78 12.68
CA GLY A 247 17.45 28.68 13.18
C GLY A 247 16.89 30.05 13.50
N SER A 248 17.60 30.83 14.32
CA SER A 248 17.18 32.18 14.74
C SER A 248 15.73 32.22 15.27
N TYR A 249 14.73 32.52 14.42
CA TYR A 249 13.31 32.53 14.75
C TYR A 249 12.44 31.97 13.61
N TYR A 250 12.94 31.00 12.83
CA TYR A 250 12.23 30.45 11.67
C TYR A 250 12.26 28.92 11.61
N TYR A 251 11.25 28.39 10.91
CA TYR A 251 11.22 27.07 10.28
C TYR A 251 11.29 27.25 8.76
N SER A 252 12.02 26.39 8.06
CA SER A 252 12.17 26.43 6.60
C SER A 252 12.12 25.01 6.02
N PRO A 253 11.07 24.65 5.28
CA PRO A 253 9.87 25.45 5.03
C PRO A 253 9.08 25.72 6.32
N GLN A 254 8.37 26.85 6.35
CA GLN A 254 7.47 27.18 7.46
C GLN A 254 6.17 26.37 7.36
N ASP A 255 5.62 26.30 6.15
CA ASP A 255 4.43 25.54 5.79
C ASP A 255 4.85 24.42 4.85
N LEU A 256 4.62 23.18 5.27
CA LEU A 256 4.99 21.98 4.53
C LEU A 256 3.75 21.20 4.14
N SER A 257 3.68 20.71 2.91
CA SER A 257 2.65 19.76 2.47
C SER A 257 3.31 18.43 2.11
N ILE A 258 2.78 17.34 2.64
CA ILE A 258 3.30 15.98 2.47
C ILE A 258 2.17 14.97 2.24
N GLU A 259 2.51 13.86 1.61
CA GLU A 259 1.63 12.70 1.51
C GLU A 259 1.55 11.96 2.86
N ILE A 260 0.45 11.26 3.09
CA ILE A 260 0.25 10.40 4.26
C ILE A 260 1.38 9.34 4.30
N GLY A 261 1.95 9.11 5.49
CA GLY A 261 3.07 8.19 5.71
C GLY A 261 4.46 8.83 5.55
N THR A 262 4.55 10.11 5.18
CA THR A 262 5.83 10.81 5.02
C THR A 262 6.47 11.12 6.38
N THR A 263 7.79 10.89 6.49
CA THR A 263 8.60 11.31 7.64
C THR A 263 9.11 12.73 7.46
N VAL A 264 8.93 13.58 8.48
CA VAL A 264 9.53 14.93 8.56
C VAL A 264 10.66 14.93 9.56
N VAL A 265 11.75 15.61 9.22
CA VAL A 265 12.98 15.71 10.02
C VAL A 265 13.22 17.17 10.37
N TRP A 266 13.29 17.50 11.66
CA TRP A 266 13.66 18.84 12.10
C TRP A 266 15.15 18.90 12.41
N GLU A 267 15.84 19.87 11.81
CA GLU A 267 17.27 20.09 12.03
C GLU A 267 17.55 21.52 12.51
N ASN A 268 18.51 21.66 13.43
CA ASN A 268 18.89 22.94 14.02
C ASN A 268 20.22 23.47 13.46
N MET A 269 20.13 24.55 12.68
CA MET A 269 21.25 25.22 12.02
C MET A 269 21.97 26.23 12.91
N GLY A 270 21.49 26.45 14.14
CA GLY A 270 22.13 27.32 15.13
C GLY A 270 21.13 27.88 16.14
N GLY A 271 21.60 28.14 17.37
CA GLY A 271 20.74 28.57 18.48
C GLY A 271 20.13 27.37 19.22
N SER A 272 19.16 27.61 20.10
CA SER A 272 18.46 26.55 20.84
C SER A 272 17.02 26.47 20.36
N HIS A 273 16.65 25.35 19.74
CA HIS A 273 15.35 25.16 19.10
C HIS A 273 14.82 23.75 19.34
N ASN A 274 13.49 23.63 19.27
CA ASN A 274 12.75 22.37 19.22
C ASN A 274 11.60 22.50 18.24
N ALA A 275 10.85 21.41 18.04
CA ALA A 275 9.51 21.43 17.45
C ALA A 275 8.52 20.84 18.46
N ASN A 276 7.45 21.59 18.74
CA ASN A 276 6.41 21.27 19.71
C ASN A 276 5.04 21.36 19.02
N GLY A 277 4.43 20.20 18.75
CA GLY A 277 3.09 20.07 18.19
C GLY A 277 2.01 19.79 19.23
N VAL A 278 2.29 19.94 20.53
CA VAL A 278 1.33 19.60 21.59
C VAL A 278 0.55 20.83 22.05
N THR A 279 1.27 21.87 22.49
CA THR A 279 0.68 23.07 23.11
C THR A 279 1.20 24.31 22.43
N ASN A 280 0.31 25.24 22.10
CA ASN A 280 0.67 26.55 21.60
C ASN A 280 1.30 27.38 22.73
N THR A 281 2.60 27.65 22.62
CA THR A 281 3.40 28.36 23.65
C THR A 281 2.95 29.81 23.86
N ILE A 282 2.19 30.38 22.92
CA ILE A 282 1.69 31.76 23.02
C ILE A 282 0.39 31.81 23.81
N THR A 283 -0.49 30.82 23.63
CA THR A 283 -1.82 30.81 24.24
C THR A 283 -1.96 29.86 25.44
N ASP A 284 -0.98 28.99 25.66
CA ASP A 284 -1.02 27.87 26.63
C ASP A 284 -2.17 26.88 26.39
N GLU A 285 -2.72 26.83 25.17
CA GLU A 285 -3.79 25.91 24.78
C GLU A 285 -3.26 24.82 23.83
N PRO A 286 -3.84 23.61 23.81
CA PRO A 286 -3.46 22.58 22.85
C PRO A 286 -3.63 23.06 21.40
N PHE A 287 -2.76 22.61 20.48
CA PHE A 287 -2.95 22.91 19.05
C PHE A 287 -4.18 22.22 18.46
N GLY A 288 -4.61 21.09 19.06
CA GLY A 288 -5.70 20.28 18.51
C GLY A 288 -5.32 19.56 17.22
N ASN A 289 -4.04 19.23 17.07
CA ASN A 289 -3.53 18.45 15.95
C ASN A 289 -4.16 17.05 15.94
N PRO A 290 -4.21 16.37 14.77
CA PRO A 290 -4.73 15.00 14.69
C PRO A 290 -3.97 14.01 15.60
N GLU A 291 -2.66 14.20 15.77
CA GLU A 291 -1.83 13.55 16.80
C GLU A 291 -0.75 14.51 17.33
N ASP A 292 -0.28 14.23 18.54
CA ASP A 292 0.73 15.01 19.24
C ASP A 292 2.16 14.55 18.88
N PHE A 293 3.08 15.51 18.69
CA PHE A 293 4.51 15.24 18.63
C PHE A 293 5.31 16.30 19.41
N TYR A 294 6.39 15.89 20.05
CA TYR A 294 7.24 16.79 20.83
C TYR A 294 8.70 16.36 20.82
N PHE A 295 9.59 17.31 20.55
CA PHE A 295 11.02 17.14 20.71
C PHE A 295 11.56 18.13 21.74
N SER A 296 12.57 17.71 22.50
CA SER A 296 13.21 18.60 23.47
C SER A 296 14.13 19.59 22.77
N PRO A 297 14.32 20.81 23.32
CA PRO A 297 15.27 21.77 22.75
C PRO A 297 16.69 21.24 22.66
N VAL A 298 17.30 21.41 21.49
CA VAL A 298 18.71 21.08 21.22
C VAL A 298 19.47 22.34 20.81
N GLY A 299 20.76 22.39 21.14
CA GLY A 299 21.67 23.41 20.60
C GLY A 299 22.10 23.04 19.18
N GLY A 300 21.95 23.97 18.25
CA GLY A 300 22.26 23.78 16.83
C GLY A 300 23.69 24.12 16.46
N SER A 301 24.06 23.71 15.24
CA SER A 301 25.36 24.00 14.64
C SER A 301 25.18 24.37 13.17
N GLN A 302 26.18 25.04 12.57
CA GLN A 302 26.12 25.39 11.15
C GLN A 302 26.08 24.17 10.21
N THR A 303 26.39 22.97 10.71
CA THR A 303 26.30 21.71 9.97
C THR A 303 25.00 20.95 10.30
N GLY A 304 24.04 21.59 10.95
CA GLY A 304 22.81 20.95 11.42
C GLY A 304 23.00 20.20 12.75
N THR A 305 21.90 19.99 13.46
CA THR A 305 21.83 19.13 14.65
C THR A 305 20.42 18.56 14.69
N CYS A 306 20.29 17.24 14.85
CA CYS A 306 18.99 16.58 14.90
C CYS A 306 18.16 17.10 16.08
N ILE A 307 16.98 17.68 15.79
CA ILE A 307 15.94 17.92 16.80
C ILE A 307 15.15 16.63 17.02
N GLY A 308 14.76 15.99 15.92
CA GLY A 308 13.98 14.75 15.89
C GLY A 308 13.28 14.56 14.55
N SER A 309 12.58 13.44 14.41
CA SER A 309 11.79 13.12 13.23
C SER A 309 10.45 12.49 13.63
N HIS A 310 9.42 12.71 12.82
CA HIS A 310 8.07 12.15 13.02
C HIS A 310 7.48 11.68 11.69
N THR A 311 6.86 10.50 11.68
CA THR A 311 6.16 9.95 10.53
C THR A 311 4.67 10.21 10.66
N PHE A 312 4.11 10.99 9.74
CA PHE A 312 2.72 11.45 9.82
C PHE A 312 1.78 10.48 9.09
N THR A 313 0.99 9.70 9.83
CA THR A 313 0.09 8.68 9.26
C THR A 313 -1.39 9.07 9.29
N ILE A 314 -1.74 10.16 9.97
CA ILE A 314 -3.12 10.67 10.06
C ILE A 314 -3.25 11.94 9.21
N PRO A 315 -4.21 12.03 8.27
CA PRO A 315 -4.40 13.22 7.46
C PRO A 315 -4.89 14.40 8.30
N GLY A 316 -4.51 15.61 7.89
CA GLY A 316 -4.92 16.85 8.55
C GLY A 316 -3.84 17.91 8.58
N VAL A 317 -4.14 19.02 9.27
CA VAL A 317 -3.19 20.13 9.44
C VAL A 317 -2.62 20.08 10.85
N TYR A 318 -1.29 20.01 10.92
CA TYR A 318 -0.52 20.01 12.15
C TYR A 318 0.14 21.36 12.34
N SER A 319 -0.18 22.04 13.44
CA SER A 319 0.48 23.28 13.85
C SER A 319 1.53 22.98 14.92
N TYR A 320 2.68 23.64 14.84
CA TYR A 320 3.74 23.50 15.83
C TYR A 320 4.52 24.79 16.03
N ASP A 321 5.20 24.90 17.15
CA ASP A 321 6.04 26.06 17.46
C ASP A 321 7.37 25.68 18.11
N CYS A 322 8.24 26.67 18.25
CA CYS A 322 9.41 26.54 19.11
C CYS A 322 9.06 27.08 20.51
N SER A 323 9.06 26.20 21.50
CA SER A 323 8.72 26.54 22.89
C SER A 323 9.88 27.13 23.69
N VAL A 324 10.98 27.50 23.02
CA VAL A 324 12.14 28.14 23.65
C VAL A 324 11.88 29.64 23.83
N GLY A 325 11.75 30.06 25.09
CA GLY A 325 11.66 31.47 25.46
C GLY A 325 10.52 32.19 24.73
N THR A 326 10.84 33.23 23.95
CA THR A 326 9.85 34.01 23.19
C THR A 326 9.83 33.67 21.70
N HIS A 327 10.40 32.54 21.28
CA HIS A 327 10.58 32.23 19.85
C HIS A 327 9.24 32.14 19.10
N ALA A 328 8.26 31.39 19.63
CA ALA A 328 6.92 31.32 19.05
C ALA A 328 6.27 32.71 18.91
N ALA A 329 6.36 33.55 19.96
CA ALA A 329 5.84 34.92 19.94
C ALA A 329 6.55 35.84 18.94
N LEU A 330 7.77 35.48 18.50
CA LEU A 330 8.52 36.16 17.45
C LEU A 330 8.27 35.57 16.04
N GLY A 331 7.32 34.64 15.91
CA GLY A 331 6.91 34.06 14.64
C GLY A 331 7.54 32.70 14.32
N MET A 332 8.26 32.07 15.25
CA MET A 332 8.80 30.73 15.07
C MET A 332 7.71 29.67 15.29
N VAL A 333 6.79 29.62 14.33
CA VAL A 333 5.66 28.69 14.21
C VAL A 333 5.71 28.06 12.83
N GLY A 334 5.23 26.83 12.68
CA GLY A 334 5.16 26.14 11.40
C GLY A 334 3.92 25.26 11.30
N THR A 335 3.65 24.81 10.07
CA THR A 335 2.56 23.88 9.77
C THR A 335 3.04 22.71 8.91
N VAL A 336 2.43 21.54 9.12
CA VAL A 336 2.53 20.38 8.23
C VAL A 336 1.11 19.98 7.82
N THR A 337 0.79 20.07 6.53
CA THR A 337 -0.44 19.56 5.95
C THR A 337 -0.18 18.16 5.40
N VAL A 338 -0.89 17.17 5.93
CA VAL A 338 -0.76 15.75 5.59
C VAL A 338 -1.97 15.32 4.78
N GLY A 339 -1.75 14.90 3.54
CA GLY A 339 -2.82 14.56 2.60
C GLY A 339 -3.53 15.78 2.01
N THR A 340 -4.62 15.53 1.30
CA THR A 340 -5.42 16.52 0.57
C THR A 340 -6.60 17.01 1.41
N GLY A 341 -6.63 18.31 1.72
CA GLY A 341 -7.78 18.95 2.34
C GLY A 341 -8.88 19.25 1.32
N GLY A 342 -10.15 19.12 1.73
CA GLY A 342 -11.29 19.56 0.94
C GLY A 342 -12.61 19.20 1.60
N CYS A 343 -13.72 19.57 0.96
CA CYS A 343 -15.02 19.24 1.54
C CYS A 343 -15.29 17.73 1.48
N THR A 344 -15.45 17.10 2.64
CA THR A 344 -15.76 15.66 2.76
C THR A 344 -17.26 15.37 2.83
N ASN A 345 -18.11 16.40 2.93
CA ASN A 345 -19.55 16.23 2.93
C ASN A 345 -20.06 15.98 1.51
N ALA A 346 -20.46 14.73 1.21
CA ALA A 346 -20.98 14.31 -0.09
C ALA A 346 -22.24 15.05 -0.57
N ALA A 347 -22.94 15.74 0.34
CA ALA A 347 -24.08 16.58 -0.01
C ALA A 347 -23.71 18.03 -0.37
N ALA A 348 -22.49 18.47 -0.06
CA ALA A 348 -22.08 19.83 -0.34
C ALA A 348 -21.82 20.02 -1.85
N PRO A 349 -22.16 21.18 -2.43
CA PRO A 349 -21.92 21.46 -3.85
C PRO A 349 -20.45 21.37 -4.29
N ASN A 350 -19.51 21.53 -3.35
CA ASN A 350 -18.07 21.42 -3.57
C ASN A 350 -17.45 20.18 -2.93
N TYR A 351 -18.24 19.12 -2.72
CA TYR A 351 -17.72 17.82 -2.29
C TYR A 351 -16.50 17.42 -3.14
N ASN A 352 -15.43 17.03 -2.46
CA ASN A 352 -14.21 16.54 -3.06
C ASN A 352 -14.01 15.09 -2.65
N GLU A 353 -14.22 14.16 -3.60
CA GLU A 353 -14.00 12.73 -3.39
C GLU A 353 -12.52 12.41 -3.09
N ALA A 354 -11.59 13.25 -3.54
CA ALA A 354 -10.16 13.11 -3.28
C ALA A 354 -9.71 13.78 -1.97
N ALA A 355 -10.63 14.28 -1.12
CA ALA A 355 -10.26 14.88 0.16
C ALA A 355 -10.07 13.81 1.25
N ASP A 356 -8.89 13.84 1.89
CA ASP A 356 -8.55 12.97 3.03
C ASP A 356 -9.11 13.52 4.36
N PHE A 357 -9.32 14.83 4.45
CA PHE A 357 -9.88 15.49 5.63
C PHE A 357 -10.69 16.73 5.27
N ASP A 358 -11.66 17.08 6.13
CA ASP A 358 -12.45 18.31 5.99
C ASP A 358 -11.60 19.52 6.38
N ASP A 359 -11.32 20.39 5.40
CA ASP A 359 -10.61 21.64 5.60
C ASP A 359 -11.54 22.82 5.98
N GLY A 360 -12.83 22.53 6.18
CA GLY A 360 -13.86 23.52 6.46
C GLY A 360 -14.30 24.30 5.22
N SER A 361 -13.89 23.90 4.02
CA SER A 361 -14.31 24.52 2.78
C SER A 361 -15.72 24.14 2.34
N CYS A 362 -16.37 23.17 3.00
CA CYS A 362 -17.72 22.73 2.64
C CYS A 362 -18.69 23.91 2.52
N LEU A 363 -19.23 24.08 1.32
CA LEU A 363 -20.30 25.02 1.05
C LEU A 363 -21.59 24.52 1.69
N GLU A 364 -22.44 25.48 2.07
CA GLU A 364 -23.74 25.19 2.65
C GLU A 364 -24.55 24.27 1.73
N VAL A 365 -25.08 23.20 2.31
CA VAL A 365 -25.91 22.25 1.60
C VAL A 365 -27.27 22.87 1.36
N MET A 366 -27.69 22.93 0.10
CA MET A 366 -29.02 23.42 -0.26
C MET A 366 -30.05 22.31 -0.08
N THR A 367 -31.08 22.56 0.74
CA THR A 367 -32.15 21.58 0.91
C THR A 367 -33.09 21.56 -0.29
N THR A 368 -33.51 20.37 -0.67
CA THR A 368 -34.51 20.12 -1.71
C THR A 368 -35.83 19.81 -1.04
N ALA A 369 -36.91 20.52 -1.39
CA ALA A 369 -38.24 20.25 -0.86
C ALA A 369 -38.70 18.83 -1.22
N ILE A 370 -39.42 18.17 -0.31
CA ILE A 370 -39.89 16.78 -0.51
C ILE A 370 -40.79 16.68 -1.75
N ALA A 371 -41.61 17.70 -2.00
CA ALA A 371 -42.46 17.73 -3.19
C ALA A 371 -41.63 17.70 -4.49
N ALA A 372 -40.50 18.40 -4.54
CA ALA A 372 -39.62 18.40 -5.70
C ALA A 372 -38.93 17.04 -5.88
N ILE A 373 -38.51 16.38 -4.80
CA ILE A 373 -37.95 15.03 -4.83
C ILE A 373 -38.99 14.05 -5.40
N GLN A 374 -40.22 14.10 -4.92
CA GLN A 374 -41.30 13.20 -5.37
C GLN A 374 -41.69 13.43 -6.82
N GLU A 375 -41.69 14.67 -7.29
CA GLU A 375 -41.90 14.97 -8.70
C GLU A 375 -40.72 14.46 -9.55
N GLY A 376 -39.49 14.64 -9.07
CA GLY A 376 -38.27 14.16 -9.73
C GLY A 376 -38.17 12.65 -9.88
N GLN A 377 -38.85 11.86 -9.03
CA GLN A 377 -38.97 10.40 -9.20
C GLN A 377 -39.72 9.99 -10.45
N LEU A 378 -40.57 10.86 -11.01
CA LEU A 378 -41.31 10.58 -12.24
C LEU A 378 -40.46 10.82 -13.49
N THR A 379 -39.34 11.53 -13.35
CA THR A 379 -38.47 11.98 -14.43
C THR A 379 -37.01 11.55 -14.26
N ASP A 380 -36.72 10.72 -13.26
CA ASP A 380 -35.37 10.29 -12.87
C ASP A 380 -34.38 11.43 -12.58
N THR A 381 -34.87 12.62 -12.22
CA THR A 381 -34.05 13.84 -12.07
C THR A 381 -32.98 13.71 -11.00
N TYR A 382 -33.26 12.95 -9.93
CA TYR A 382 -32.36 12.77 -8.78
C TYR A 382 -31.80 11.35 -8.67
N THR A 383 -31.99 10.52 -9.71
CA THR A 383 -31.55 9.14 -9.70
C THR A 383 -30.02 9.10 -9.73
N GLY A 384 -29.40 8.46 -8.72
CA GLY A 384 -27.94 8.38 -8.58
C GLY A 384 -27.27 9.64 -8.02
N THR A 385 -28.04 10.61 -7.51
CA THR A 385 -27.50 11.82 -6.89
C THR A 385 -27.87 11.90 -5.41
N THR A 386 -26.96 12.40 -4.58
CA THR A 386 -27.24 12.76 -3.19
C THR A 386 -28.08 14.04 -3.16
N VAL A 387 -29.22 14.02 -2.46
CA VAL A 387 -30.04 15.20 -2.17
C VAL A 387 -30.21 15.30 -0.66
N VAL A 388 -30.22 16.52 -0.13
CA VAL A 388 -30.51 16.76 1.27
C VAL A 388 -31.88 17.41 1.39
N THR A 389 -32.68 16.96 2.34
CA THR A 389 -33.99 17.53 2.66
C THR A 389 -34.12 17.76 4.15
N ASN A 390 -35.00 18.68 4.54
CA ASN A 390 -35.37 18.87 5.92
C ASN A 390 -36.86 18.57 6.12
N GLY A 391 -37.23 18.24 7.36
CA GLY A 391 -38.62 18.03 7.71
C GLY A 391 -38.81 17.62 9.17
N VAL A 392 -40.05 17.35 9.53
CA VAL A 392 -40.45 16.86 10.85
C VAL A 392 -40.79 15.38 10.76
N VAL A 393 -40.24 14.59 11.67
CA VAL A 393 -40.54 13.16 11.78
C VAL A 393 -42.01 13.00 12.18
N THR A 394 -42.76 12.30 11.34
CA THR A 394 -44.21 12.04 11.53
C THR A 394 -44.52 10.60 11.93
N GLY A 395 -43.53 9.71 11.86
CA GLY A 395 -43.69 8.31 12.23
C GLY A 395 -42.36 7.56 12.24
N VAL A 396 -42.24 6.61 13.17
CA VAL A 396 -41.06 5.74 13.34
C VAL A 396 -41.55 4.30 13.39
N PHE A 397 -41.06 3.46 12.49
CA PHE A 397 -41.55 2.09 12.24
C PHE A 397 -40.36 1.14 12.07
N GLY A 398 -39.75 0.74 13.19
CA GLY A 398 -38.52 -0.06 13.13
C GLY A 398 -37.38 0.74 12.50
N SER A 399 -36.84 0.26 11.38
CA SER A 399 -35.80 0.95 10.60
C SER A 399 -36.37 1.88 9.52
N LEU A 400 -37.67 2.20 9.53
CA LEU A 400 -38.28 3.15 8.59
C LEU A 400 -38.79 4.38 9.34
N VAL A 401 -38.56 5.56 8.77
CA VAL A 401 -39.02 6.84 9.30
C VAL A 401 -39.81 7.56 8.22
N SER A 402 -40.94 8.17 8.60
CA SER A 402 -41.68 9.09 7.72
C SER A 402 -41.37 10.54 8.10
N LEU A 403 -40.99 11.33 7.10
CA LEU A 403 -40.61 12.73 7.24
C LEU A 403 -41.60 13.63 6.51
N GLN A 404 -41.94 14.81 7.05
CA GLN A 404 -42.74 15.82 6.33
C GLN A 404 -42.18 17.24 6.41
N ASP A 405 -42.17 17.97 5.31
CA ASP A 405 -41.70 19.38 5.21
C ASP A 405 -42.85 20.41 5.13
N GLY A 406 -44.09 19.95 5.23
CA GLY A 406 -45.27 20.79 5.11
C GLY A 406 -46.59 20.04 5.37
N GLN A 407 -47.71 20.72 5.09
CA GLN A 407 -49.05 20.16 5.22
C GLN A 407 -49.70 20.02 3.84
N GLY A 408 -49.93 18.80 3.38
CA GLY A 408 -50.61 18.55 2.10
C GLY A 408 -50.14 17.29 1.38
N PRO A 409 -50.65 17.04 0.17
CA PRO A 409 -50.10 16.00 -0.70
C PRO A 409 -48.65 16.35 -1.10
N TYR A 410 -47.85 15.32 -1.31
CA TYR A 410 -46.44 15.39 -1.72
C TYR A 410 -45.45 16.01 -0.73
N THR A 411 -45.86 16.26 0.51
CA THR A 411 -44.96 16.80 1.55
C THR A 411 -44.31 15.73 2.40
N GLY A 412 -44.44 14.43 2.06
CA GLY A 412 -44.01 13.34 2.95
C GLY A 412 -43.27 12.21 2.27
N ILE A 413 -42.06 11.89 2.76
CA ILE A 413 -41.18 10.84 2.22
C ILE A 413 -40.91 9.76 3.26
N TRP A 414 -40.63 8.54 2.77
CA TRP A 414 -40.15 7.43 3.58
C TRP A 414 -38.66 7.29 3.44
N MET A 415 -37.99 7.09 4.57
CA MET A 415 -36.54 6.97 4.64
C MET A 415 -36.18 5.75 5.45
N TYR A 416 -35.06 5.12 5.10
CA TYR A 416 -34.42 4.19 6.00
C TYR A 416 -33.82 4.97 7.18
N GLY A 417 -33.99 4.41 8.37
CA GLY A 417 -33.83 5.11 9.63
C GLY A 417 -32.39 5.60 9.83
N PRO A 418 -32.21 6.78 10.45
CA PRO A 418 -30.90 7.34 10.70
C PRO A 418 -30.09 6.48 11.67
N ASN A 419 -28.75 6.60 11.60
CA ASN A 419 -27.83 6.00 12.57
C ASN A 419 -27.99 6.60 13.99
N VAL A 420 -28.76 7.68 14.12
CA VAL A 420 -29.11 8.35 15.38
C VAL A 420 -30.59 8.11 15.67
N PRO A 421 -30.98 7.70 16.89
CA PRO A 421 -32.38 7.53 17.25
C PRO A 421 -33.19 8.84 17.08
N VAL A 422 -34.34 8.76 16.42
CA VAL A 422 -35.29 9.87 16.24
C VAL A 422 -36.68 9.51 16.77
N VAL A 423 -37.45 10.52 17.18
CA VAL A 423 -38.84 10.38 17.63
C VAL A 423 -39.78 11.27 16.84
N VAL A 424 -41.08 10.95 16.89
CA VAL A 424 -42.12 11.77 16.25
C VAL A 424 -42.10 13.19 16.82
N GLY A 425 -42.02 14.18 15.93
CA GLY A 425 -41.92 15.60 16.27
C GLY A 425 -40.52 16.19 16.10
N ASP A 426 -39.49 15.36 15.92
CA ASP A 426 -38.12 15.85 15.71
C ASP A 426 -38.00 16.55 14.36
N ALA A 427 -37.36 17.72 14.33
CA ALA A 427 -36.92 18.36 13.10
C ALA A 427 -35.56 17.77 12.71
N VAL A 428 -35.46 17.24 11.49
CA VAL A 428 -34.26 16.57 10.98
C VAL A 428 -33.89 17.09 9.61
N GLU A 429 -32.57 17.12 9.36
CA GLU A 429 -31.94 17.30 8.06
C GLU A 429 -31.27 15.97 7.71
N VAL A 430 -31.46 15.50 6.48
CA VAL A 430 -31.15 14.15 6.03
C VAL A 430 -30.72 14.11 4.59
#